data_AF-A0A4U1CLE6-F1
#
_entry.id   AF-A0A4U1CLE6-F1
#
_cell.length_a   1.000
_cell.length_b   1.000
_cell.length_c   1.000
_cell.angle_alpha   90.00
_cell.angle_beta   90.00
_cell.angle_gamma   90.00
#
_symmetry.space_group_name_H-M   'P 1'
#
loop_
_entity.id
_entity.type
_entity.pdbx_description
1 polymer ?
#
loop_
_entity_poly.entity_id
_entity_poly.type
_entity_poly.pdbx_seq_one_letter_code
_entity_poly.pdbx_strand_id
1 'polypeptide(L)'
;MLLSIIYLILKTMETKSMLKICAGLMILAELTACQHTDRSGSAQLDSAPVGSDSLRRADSSDAPSDVTHMSKVDVDGAAFMDTAAVGGMMEVDLGKLALEKSSNAEVKKFAAQMVADHTKAGTDLKAVAAKLEHLLPSTYPADVKMHMDDMKKLSGKAFDKHYMDMMVNDHVKTLDLFRSASSLRGEIKDFAASTLPVLEKHHQMATQINAALK
;
A
#
# COMPACT_ATOMS: atom_id res chain seq x y z
N MET A 1 -32.97 19.61 -0.28
CA MET A 1 -32.32 20.18 -1.49
C MET A 1 -30.85 19.77 -1.62
N LEU A 2 -30.01 19.87 -0.58
CA LEU A 2 -28.59 19.46 -0.68
C LEU A 2 -28.37 17.97 -1.01
N LEU A 3 -29.14 17.05 -0.42
CA LEU A 3 -29.00 15.61 -0.69
C LEU A 3 -29.34 15.24 -2.15
N SER A 4 -30.28 15.94 -2.78
CA SER A 4 -30.62 15.73 -4.20
C SER A 4 -29.53 16.21 -5.15
N ILE A 5 -28.78 17.25 -4.75
CA ILE A 5 -27.65 17.77 -5.54
C ILE A 5 -26.45 16.83 -5.44
N ILE A 6 -26.18 16.28 -4.24
CA ILE A 6 -25.10 15.29 -4.05
C ILE A 6 -25.39 14.01 -4.83
N TYR A 7 -26.64 13.50 -4.81
CA TYR A 7 -27.03 12.33 -5.59
C TYR A 7 -26.88 12.56 -7.11
N LEU A 8 -27.21 13.75 -7.60
CA LEU A 8 -27.07 14.07 -9.02
C LEU A 8 -25.59 14.17 -9.44
N ILE A 9 -24.73 14.75 -8.58
CA ILE A 9 -23.28 14.84 -8.83
C ILE A 9 -22.66 13.44 -8.89
N LEU A 10 -22.96 12.57 -7.92
CA LEU A 10 -22.44 11.20 -7.89
C LEU A 10 -22.89 10.39 -9.12
N LYS A 11 -24.16 10.51 -9.53
CA LYS A 11 -24.69 9.83 -10.71
C LYS A 11 -24.06 10.32 -12.03
N THR A 12 -23.69 11.61 -12.11
CA THR A 12 -22.98 12.14 -13.29
C THR A 12 -21.51 11.75 -13.36
N MET A 13 -20.88 11.38 -12.23
CA MET A 13 -19.48 10.92 -12.21
C MET A 13 -19.34 9.49 -12.75
N GLU A 14 -20.27 8.58 -12.42
CA GLU A 14 -20.22 7.20 -12.93
C GLU A 14 -20.39 7.13 -14.46
N THR A 15 -21.24 7.98 -15.04
CA THR A 15 -21.45 7.99 -16.50
C THR A 15 -20.29 8.57 -17.30
N LYS A 16 -19.44 9.40 -16.69
CA LYS A 16 -18.33 10.08 -17.39
C LYS A 16 -17.04 9.28 -17.35
N SER A 17 -16.81 8.44 -16.33
CA SER A 17 -15.65 7.54 -16.29
C SER A 17 -15.73 6.38 -17.29
N MET A 18 -16.94 5.95 -17.66
CA MET A 18 -17.11 4.84 -18.62
C MET A 18 -16.96 5.26 -20.10
N LEU A 19 -17.03 6.55 -20.43
CA LEU A 19 -17.03 7.02 -21.83
C LEU A 19 -15.62 7.26 -22.43
N LYS A 20 -14.54 7.03 -21.67
CA LYS A 20 -13.17 7.35 -22.13
C LYS A 20 -12.26 6.15 -22.43
N ILE A 21 -12.79 4.92 -22.50
CA ILE A 21 -11.95 3.72 -22.75
C ILE A 21 -12.08 3.16 -24.20
N CYS A 22 -12.86 3.77 -25.09
CA CYS A 22 -13.11 3.19 -26.42
C CYS A 22 -12.40 3.83 -27.63
N ALA A 23 -11.25 4.49 -27.50
CA ALA A 23 -10.55 4.98 -28.70
C ALA A 23 -9.02 4.85 -28.64
N GLY A 24 -8.50 3.91 -29.43
CA GLY A 24 -7.10 3.75 -29.80
C GLY A 24 -6.57 2.37 -29.39
N LEU A 25 -6.12 1.47 -30.26
CA LEU A 25 -5.68 1.60 -31.64
C LEU A 25 -5.73 0.20 -32.28
N MET A 26 -6.39 0.07 -33.43
CA MET A 26 -6.28 -1.08 -34.34
C MET A 26 -5.13 -0.80 -35.32
N ILE A 27 -4.05 -1.59 -35.33
CA ILE A 27 -3.23 -1.86 -36.54
C ILE A 27 -2.73 -3.31 -36.50
N LEU A 28 -2.90 -3.97 -37.66
CA LEU A 28 -2.56 -5.34 -38.04
C LEU A 28 -1.05 -5.60 -38.28
N ALA A 29 -0.65 -6.88 -38.18
CA ALA A 29 0.11 -7.69 -39.16
C ALA A 29 1.05 -8.70 -38.45
N GLU A 30 0.71 -10.00 -38.48
CA GLU A 30 1.32 -11.09 -39.31
C GLU A 30 2.56 -11.72 -38.65
N LEU A 31 2.43 -12.92 -38.05
CA LEU A 31 2.57 -14.27 -38.62
C LEU A 31 4.04 -14.72 -38.78
N THR A 32 4.49 -15.64 -37.93
CA THR A 32 5.41 -16.73 -38.30
C THR A 32 5.20 -17.91 -37.37
N ALA A 33 4.77 -19.04 -37.94
CA ALA A 33 4.73 -20.35 -37.31
C ALA A 33 6.08 -21.06 -37.51
N CYS A 34 6.51 -21.86 -36.52
CA CYS A 34 6.99 -23.24 -36.73
C CYS A 34 7.38 -23.95 -35.41
N GLN A 35 6.57 -24.96 -35.07
CA GLN A 35 6.93 -26.35 -34.76
C GLN A 35 7.79 -26.74 -33.53
N HIS A 36 7.18 -27.67 -32.76
CA HIS A 36 7.72 -28.67 -31.83
C HIS A 36 9.13 -29.20 -32.15
N THR A 37 9.89 -29.52 -31.10
CA THR A 37 10.37 -30.90 -30.85
C THR A 37 10.95 -31.01 -29.44
N ASP A 38 10.55 -32.08 -28.75
CA ASP A 38 11.11 -32.55 -27.50
C ASP A 38 12.59 -32.92 -27.66
N ARG A 39 13.38 -32.71 -26.59
CA ARG A 39 14.59 -33.48 -26.37
C ARG A 39 14.87 -33.66 -24.88
N SER A 40 14.55 -34.85 -24.39
CA SER A 40 15.12 -35.41 -23.15
C SER A 40 16.64 -35.50 -23.28
N GLY A 41 17.35 -35.00 -22.26
CA GLY A 41 18.76 -35.24 -22.02
C GLY A 41 18.92 -36.05 -20.73
N SER A 42 19.24 -37.33 -20.88
CA SER A 42 19.65 -38.24 -19.82
C SER A 42 21.04 -37.90 -19.30
N ALA A 43 21.22 -37.87 -17.99
CA ALA A 43 22.51 -38.13 -17.35
C ALA A 43 22.29 -39.08 -16.17
N GLN A 44 22.75 -40.31 -16.37
CA GLN A 44 23.08 -41.30 -15.34
C GLN A 44 24.09 -40.72 -14.34
N LEU A 45 24.12 -41.27 -13.12
CA LEU A 45 25.30 -41.88 -12.49
C LEU A 45 24.93 -42.47 -11.10
N ASP A 46 25.01 -43.80 -11.05
CA ASP A 46 25.63 -44.69 -10.04
C ASP A 46 25.06 -44.91 -8.61
N SER A 47 24.46 -46.10 -8.48
CA SER A 47 24.47 -47.18 -7.46
C SER A 47 25.21 -47.05 -6.09
N ALA A 48 24.40 -47.21 -5.01
CA ALA A 48 24.46 -48.19 -3.87
C ALA A 48 25.67 -48.22 -2.89
N PRO A 49 25.55 -48.70 -1.61
CA PRO A 49 24.59 -49.70 -1.11
C PRO A 49 23.96 -49.53 0.30
N VAL A 50 22.99 -50.43 0.50
CA VAL A 50 22.23 -50.93 1.67
C VAL A 50 22.88 -50.82 3.06
N GLY A 51 22.07 -50.39 4.04
CA GLY A 51 22.23 -50.65 5.48
C GLY A 51 20.86 -50.86 6.13
N SER A 52 20.69 -51.99 6.81
CA SER A 52 19.45 -52.54 7.35
C SER A 52 19.12 -52.08 8.76
N ASP A 53 17.82 -51.86 8.96
CA ASP A 53 16.98 -52.20 10.13
C ASP A 53 17.31 -51.66 11.53
N SER A 54 16.39 -50.86 12.08
CA SER A 54 16.04 -50.84 13.51
C SER A 54 14.73 -50.11 13.74
N LEU A 55 13.66 -50.91 13.82
CA LEU A 55 12.45 -50.75 14.63
C LEU A 55 12.36 -49.49 15.53
N ARG A 56 11.30 -48.68 15.32
CA ARG A 56 10.59 -48.00 16.41
C ARG A 56 9.15 -47.66 16.01
N ARG A 57 8.20 -48.31 16.69
CA ARG A 57 6.76 -48.03 16.64
C ARG A 57 6.43 -46.85 17.56
N ALA A 58 5.62 -45.95 17.01
CA ALA A 58 4.47 -45.21 17.56
C ALA A 58 4.49 -44.75 19.03
N ASP A 59 4.41 -43.43 19.22
CA ASP A 59 3.33 -42.62 19.82
C ASP A 59 3.93 -41.20 19.94
N SER A 60 3.32 -40.05 19.70
CA SER A 60 1.93 -39.60 19.80
C SER A 60 1.94 -38.18 19.21
N SER A 61 0.86 -37.81 18.53
CA SER A 61 0.34 -36.43 18.38
C SER A 61 1.32 -35.26 18.51
N ASP A 62 1.91 -34.83 17.40
CA ASP A 62 2.24 -33.41 17.20
C ASP A 62 1.84 -33.06 15.76
N ALA A 63 0.53 -32.84 15.58
CA ALA A 63 0.09 -32.01 14.48
C ALA A 63 0.61 -30.59 14.76
N PRO A 64 1.19 -29.87 13.78
CA PRO A 64 1.50 -28.47 13.98
C PRO A 64 0.18 -27.76 14.26
N SER A 65 0.01 -27.36 15.52
CA SER A 65 -1.09 -26.48 15.90
C SER A 65 -0.93 -25.24 15.04
N ASP A 66 -1.90 -25.03 14.16
CA ASP A 66 -2.13 -23.77 13.49
C ASP A 66 -2.21 -22.70 14.59
N VAL A 67 -1.08 -22.05 14.84
CA VAL A 67 -0.98 -20.87 15.70
C VAL A 67 -1.64 -19.75 14.92
N THR A 68 -2.96 -19.79 14.85
CA THR A 68 -3.75 -18.57 14.78
C THR A 68 -3.38 -17.77 16.01
N HIS A 69 -2.38 -16.91 15.84
CA HIS A 69 -2.09 -15.83 16.75
C HIS A 69 -3.39 -15.05 16.89
N MET A 70 -4.13 -15.28 17.97
CA MET A 70 -5.35 -14.53 18.24
C MET A 70 -4.92 -13.12 18.60
N SER A 71 -4.84 -12.26 17.59
CA SER A 71 -4.62 -10.82 17.75
C SER A 71 -5.55 -10.30 18.85
N LYS A 72 -5.03 -9.47 19.75
CA LYS A 72 -5.86 -8.86 20.82
C LYS A 72 -6.73 -7.71 20.28
N VAL A 73 -6.75 -7.53 18.97
CA VAL A 73 -7.44 -6.46 18.27
C VAL A 73 -8.70 -7.00 17.62
N ASP A 74 -9.78 -6.23 17.69
CA ASP A 74 -10.98 -6.52 16.91
C ASP A 74 -10.75 -6.28 15.40
N VAL A 75 -11.73 -6.66 14.58
CA VAL A 75 -11.62 -6.58 13.12
C VAL A 75 -11.41 -5.15 12.62
N ASP A 76 -12.03 -4.16 13.28
CA ASP A 76 -11.95 -2.75 12.89
C ASP A 76 -10.58 -2.17 13.24
N GLY A 77 -10.06 -2.48 14.42
CA GLY A 77 -8.73 -2.09 14.84
C GLY A 77 -7.65 -2.73 13.96
N ALA A 78 -7.77 -4.01 13.64
CA ALA A 78 -6.82 -4.70 12.76
C ALA A 78 -6.82 -4.06 11.36
N ALA A 79 -8.01 -3.82 10.79
CA ALA A 79 -8.16 -3.16 9.50
C ALA A 79 -7.57 -1.74 9.49
N PHE A 80 -7.79 -0.96 10.56
CA PHE A 80 -7.18 0.36 10.73
C PHE A 80 -5.65 0.27 10.72
N MET A 81 -5.08 -0.61 11.54
CA MET A 81 -3.64 -0.74 11.71
C MET A 81 -2.95 -1.17 10.41
N ASP A 82 -3.53 -2.13 9.69
CA ASP A 82 -3.01 -2.61 8.42
C ASP A 82 -3.06 -1.53 7.34
N THR A 83 -4.19 -0.81 7.26
CA THR A 83 -4.36 0.28 6.30
C THR A 83 -3.40 1.44 6.60
N ALA A 84 -3.27 1.83 7.87
CA ALA A 84 -2.36 2.88 8.30
C ALA A 84 -0.88 2.51 8.05
N ALA A 85 -0.51 1.23 8.24
CA ALA A 85 0.84 0.75 7.96
C ALA A 85 1.18 0.84 6.47
N VAL A 86 0.30 0.33 5.60
CA VAL A 86 0.52 0.36 4.13
C VAL A 86 0.56 1.80 3.62
N GLY A 87 -0.39 2.65 4.04
CA GLY A 87 -0.42 4.06 3.66
C GLY A 87 0.82 4.81 4.11
N GLY A 88 1.19 4.69 5.39
CA GLY A 88 2.38 5.36 5.93
C GLY A 88 3.69 4.92 5.27
N MET A 89 3.84 3.63 4.94
CA MET A 89 4.98 3.14 4.17
C MET A 89 5.05 3.78 2.78
N MET A 90 3.91 3.80 2.07
CA MET A 90 3.82 4.37 0.72
C MET A 90 4.20 5.85 0.72
N GLU A 91 3.66 6.63 1.66
CA GLU A 91 3.91 8.07 1.76
C GLU A 91 5.37 8.39 2.11
N VAL A 92 6.02 7.57 2.94
CA VAL A 92 7.46 7.68 3.21
C VAL A 92 8.27 7.44 1.94
N ASP A 93 7.98 6.39 1.19
CA ASP A 93 8.75 6.07 -0.02
C ASP A 93 8.50 7.06 -1.16
N LEU A 94 7.28 7.57 -1.31
CA LEU A 94 6.97 8.63 -2.26
C LEU A 94 7.55 9.98 -1.85
N GLY A 95 7.61 10.28 -0.56
CA GLY A 95 8.33 11.44 -0.04
C GLY A 95 9.81 11.39 -0.40
N LYS A 96 10.48 10.25 -0.22
CA LYS A 96 11.89 10.07 -0.65
C LYS A 96 12.03 10.29 -2.16
N LEU A 97 11.15 9.68 -2.95
CA LEU A 97 11.14 9.84 -4.40
C LEU A 97 10.95 11.30 -4.82
N ALA A 98 10.12 12.06 -4.10
CA ALA A 98 9.90 13.49 -4.36
C ALA A 98 11.13 14.35 -4.02
N LEU A 99 11.87 14.02 -2.97
CA LEU A 99 13.15 14.67 -2.65
C LEU A 99 14.18 14.52 -3.77
N GLU A 100 14.18 13.35 -4.42
CA GLU A 100 15.05 13.02 -5.55
C GLU A 100 14.60 13.70 -6.86
N LYS A 101 13.30 13.61 -7.19
CA LYS A 101 12.79 13.98 -8.53
C LYS A 101 12.31 15.41 -8.68
N SER A 102 11.85 16.04 -7.60
CA SER A 102 11.33 17.40 -7.68
C SER A 102 12.46 18.41 -7.84
N SER A 103 12.18 19.55 -8.47
CA SER A 103 13.01 20.76 -8.37
C SER A 103 12.28 21.90 -7.67
N ASN A 104 11.02 21.69 -7.27
CA ASN A 104 10.21 22.67 -6.57
C ASN A 104 10.53 22.66 -5.06
N ALA A 105 10.95 23.80 -4.53
CA ALA A 105 11.36 23.93 -3.14
C ALA A 105 10.26 23.59 -2.13
N GLU A 106 9.00 23.98 -2.41
CA GLU A 106 7.87 23.70 -1.53
C GLU A 106 7.49 22.22 -1.55
N VAL A 107 7.54 21.57 -2.72
CA VAL A 107 7.31 20.12 -2.84
C VAL A 107 8.39 19.34 -2.07
N LYS A 108 9.67 19.73 -2.20
CA LYS A 108 10.75 19.09 -1.42
C LYS A 108 10.60 19.29 0.08
N LYS A 109 10.24 20.49 0.51
CA LYS A 109 10.03 20.80 1.94
C LYS A 109 8.87 19.97 2.51
N PHE A 110 7.76 19.89 1.78
CA PHE A 110 6.64 19.03 2.14
C PHE A 110 7.06 17.56 2.20
N ALA A 111 7.73 17.05 1.17
CA ALA A 111 8.21 15.68 1.11
C ALA A 111 9.16 15.32 2.28
N ALA A 112 10.06 16.24 2.67
CA ALA A 112 10.93 16.04 3.83
C ALA A 112 10.13 15.89 5.14
N GLN A 113 9.10 16.72 5.31
CA GLN A 113 8.22 16.64 6.48
C GLN A 113 7.41 15.34 6.47
N MET A 114 6.87 14.93 5.30
CA MET A 114 6.18 13.65 5.14
C MET A 114 7.06 12.47 5.55
N VAL A 115 8.30 12.41 5.05
CA VAL A 115 9.24 11.34 5.41
C VAL A 115 9.48 11.30 6.92
N ALA A 116 9.76 12.45 7.54
CA ALA A 116 10.05 12.50 8.97
C ALA A 116 8.85 12.07 9.83
N ASP A 117 7.69 12.69 9.59
CA ASP A 117 6.50 12.51 10.41
C ASP A 117 5.89 11.11 10.22
N HIS A 118 5.81 10.60 8.98
CA HIS A 118 5.25 9.27 8.72
C HIS A 118 6.21 8.15 9.13
N THR A 119 7.54 8.35 9.05
CA THR A 119 8.49 7.38 9.61
C THR A 119 8.35 7.28 11.14
N LYS A 120 8.15 8.41 11.81
CA LYS A 120 7.86 8.41 13.25
C LYS A 120 6.53 7.71 13.54
N ALA A 121 5.46 8.08 12.86
CA ALA A 121 4.14 7.45 13.04
C ALA A 121 4.18 5.94 12.77
N GLY A 122 4.92 5.48 11.75
CA GLY A 122 5.11 4.05 11.48
C GLY A 122 5.89 3.32 12.57
N THR A 123 6.82 4.00 13.25
CA THR A 123 7.53 3.45 14.42
C THR A 123 6.59 3.33 15.63
N ASP A 124 5.79 4.37 15.88
CA ASP A 124 4.80 4.38 16.95
C ASP A 124 3.72 3.30 16.72
N LEU A 125 3.24 3.15 15.49
CA LEU A 125 2.27 2.12 15.10
C LEU A 125 2.83 0.71 15.32
N LYS A 126 4.10 0.45 14.99
CA LYS A 126 4.76 -0.83 15.27
C LYS A 126 4.80 -1.14 16.76
N ALA A 127 5.02 -0.14 17.62
CA ALA A 127 5.00 -0.32 19.06
C ALA A 127 3.59 -0.65 19.58
N VAL A 128 2.55 -0.02 19.01
CA VAL A 128 1.14 -0.36 19.31
C VAL A 128 0.83 -1.78 18.86
N ALA A 129 1.21 -2.16 17.64
CA ALA A 129 1.01 -3.50 17.09
C ALA A 129 1.67 -4.58 17.94
N ALA A 130 2.91 -4.36 18.40
CA ALA A 130 3.60 -5.29 19.29
C ALA A 130 2.86 -5.50 20.62
N LYS A 131 2.32 -4.43 21.23
CA LYS A 131 1.55 -4.53 22.48
C LYS A 131 0.24 -5.30 22.31
N LEU A 132 -0.39 -5.14 21.16
CA LEU A 132 -1.65 -5.79 20.81
C LEU A 132 -1.45 -7.17 20.14
N GLU A 133 -0.18 -7.58 19.99
CA GLU A 133 0.24 -8.81 19.36
C GLU A 133 -0.37 -8.99 17.95
N HIS A 134 -0.40 -7.89 17.20
CA HIS A 134 -0.87 -7.82 15.83
C HIS A 134 0.31 -7.72 14.86
N LEU A 135 0.28 -8.49 13.78
CA LEU A 135 1.32 -8.45 12.75
C LEU A 135 0.93 -7.45 11.67
N LEU A 136 1.73 -6.39 11.51
CA LEU A 136 1.53 -5.40 10.46
C LEU A 136 2.03 -5.92 9.10
N PRO A 137 1.37 -5.54 7.99
CA PRO A 137 1.90 -5.73 6.65
C PRO A 137 3.30 -5.13 6.50
N SER A 138 4.19 -5.87 5.85
CA SER A 138 5.56 -5.44 5.54
C SER A 138 5.80 -5.26 4.04
N THR A 139 4.78 -5.50 3.22
CA THR A 139 4.82 -5.41 1.76
C THR A 139 3.59 -4.69 1.24
N TYR A 140 3.71 -4.14 0.03
CA TYR A 140 2.61 -3.44 -0.63
C TYR A 140 1.65 -4.43 -1.32
N PRO A 141 0.35 -4.15 -1.30
CA PRO A 141 -0.59 -4.69 -2.29
C PRO A 141 -0.12 -4.41 -3.73
N ALA A 142 -0.52 -5.27 -4.67
CA ALA A 142 -0.03 -5.23 -6.05
C ALA A 142 -0.38 -3.93 -6.78
N ASP A 143 -1.58 -3.39 -6.53
CA ASP A 143 -2.07 -2.13 -7.08
C ASP A 143 -1.27 -0.93 -6.55
N VAL A 144 -0.98 -0.89 -5.24
CA VAL A 144 -0.11 0.13 -4.63
C VAL A 144 1.29 0.07 -5.25
N LYS A 145 1.85 -1.13 -5.40
CA LYS A 145 3.16 -1.31 -6.04
C LYS A 145 3.16 -0.84 -7.49
N MET A 146 2.12 -1.12 -8.26
CA MET A 146 1.99 -0.68 -9.65
C MET A 146 1.95 0.85 -9.75
N HIS A 147 1.17 1.50 -8.89
CA HIS A 147 1.12 2.96 -8.81
C HIS A 147 2.49 3.58 -8.48
N MET A 148 3.19 3.03 -7.50
CA MET A 148 4.57 3.42 -7.17
C MET A 148 5.51 3.32 -8.37
N ASP A 149 5.40 2.24 -9.15
CA ASP A 149 6.23 1.99 -10.32
C ASP A 149 5.91 2.96 -11.48
N ASP A 150 4.65 3.37 -11.62
CA ASP A 150 4.26 4.41 -12.58
C ASP A 150 4.76 5.80 -12.16
N MET A 151 4.69 6.13 -10.87
CA MET A 151 5.24 7.38 -10.35
C MET A 151 6.75 7.52 -10.59
N LYS A 152 7.52 6.42 -10.53
CA LYS A 152 8.96 6.44 -10.84
C LYS A 152 9.27 6.86 -12.28
N LYS A 153 8.33 6.67 -13.21
CA LYS A 153 8.49 7.06 -14.62
C LYS A 153 8.26 8.55 -14.85
N LEU A 154 7.60 9.24 -13.93
CA LEU A 154 7.36 10.68 -14.01
C LEU A 154 8.62 11.48 -13.61
N SER A 155 8.69 12.73 -14.06
CA SER A 155 9.74 13.68 -13.70
C SER A 155 9.26 15.14 -13.79
N GLY A 156 10.00 16.04 -13.15
CA GLY A 156 9.75 17.48 -13.19
C GLY A 156 8.31 17.86 -12.79
N LYS A 157 7.71 18.82 -13.51
CA LYS A 157 6.37 19.33 -13.20
C LYS A 157 5.28 18.27 -13.21
N ALA A 158 5.37 17.27 -14.10
CA ALA A 158 4.40 16.19 -14.18
C ALA A 158 4.45 15.31 -12.92
N PHE A 159 5.66 15.02 -12.42
CA PHE A 159 5.84 14.36 -11.14
C PHE A 159 5.29 15.19 -9.99
N ASP A 160 5.67 16.47 -9.90
CA ASP A 160 5.25 17.36 -8.81
C ASP A 160 3.73 17.45 -8.73
N LYS A 161 3.06 17.65 -9.87
CA LYS A 161 1.59 17.74 -9.92
C LYS A 161 0.94 16.44 -9.47
N HIS A 162 1.40 15.31 -9.99
CA HIS A 162 0.85 14.01 -9.65
C HIS A 162 1.05 13.66 -8.16
N TYR A 163 2.26 13.88 -7.64
CA TYR A 163 2.57 13.67 -6.22
C TYR A 163 1.67 14.51 -5.33
N MET A 164 1.53 15.81 -5.60
CA MET A 164 0.71 16.68 -4.76
C MET A 164 -0.80 16.42 -4.88
N ASP A 165 -1.30 16.05 -6.06
CA ASP A 165 -2.69 15.62 -6.24
C ASP A 165 -3.00 14.36 -5.39
N MET A 166 -2.10 13.39 -5.43
CA MET A 166 -2.24 12.17 -4.66
C MET A 166 -2.17 12.45 -3.16
N MET A 167 -1.21 13.27 -2.69
CA MET A 167 -1.10 13.65 -1.27
C MET A 167 -2.36 14.36 -0.76
N VAL A 168 -2.99 15.23 -1.55
CA VAL A 168 -4.27 15.85 -1.18
C VAL A 168 -5.37 14.78 -1.03
N ASN A 169 -5.54 13.92 -2.02
CA ASN A 169 -6.62 12.93 -2.04
C ASN A 169 -6.46 11.85 -0.98
N ASP A 170 -5.24 11.36 -0.77
CA ASP A 170 -4.99 10.32 0.21
C ASP A 170 -5.07 10.86 1.63
N HIS A 171 -4.65 12.10 1.89
CA HIS A 171 -4.84 12.69 3.21
C HIS A 171 -6.31 12.90 3.58
N VAL A 172 -7.22 13.12 2.62
CA VAL A 172 -8.67 13.12 2.92
C VAL A 172 -9.08 11.77 3.50
N LYS A 173 -8.70 10.67 2.83
CA LYS A 173 -9.02 9.30 3.28
C LYS A 173 -8.34 8.97 4.61
N THR A 174 -7.07 9.36 4.77
CA THR A 174 -6.29 9.13 6.00
C THR A 174 -6.91 9.88 7.18
N LEU A 175 -7.38 11.12 6.97
CA LEU A 175 -8.08 11.86 8.03
C LEU A 175 -9.38 11.17 8.46
N ASP A 176 -10.17 10.67 7.51
CA ASP A 176 -11.41 9.95 7.84
C ASP A 176 -11.12 8.62 8.56
N LEU A 177 -10.08 7.91 8.13
CA LEU A 177 -9.59 6.69 8.76
C LEU A 177 -9.18 6.95 10.22
N PHE A 178 -8.36 7.98 10.46
CA PHE A 178 -7.86 8.29 11.81
C PHE A 178 -8.94 8.89 12.71
N ARG A 179 -9.89 9.67 12.19
CA ARG A 179 -11.06 10.14 12.96
C ARG A 179 -11.93 8.98 13.40
N SER A 180 -12.17 8.02 12.53
CA SER A 180 -12.93 6.80 12.85
C SER A 180 -12.21 5.99 13.93
N ALA A 181 -10.90 5.78 13.77
CA ALA A 181 -10.08 5.06 14.74
C ALA A 181 -9.97 5.76 16.11
N SER A 182 -10.10 7.09 16.16
CA SER A 182 -10.16 7.85 17.42
C SER A 182 -11.42 7.57 18.24
N SER A 183 -12.42 6.87 17.67
CA SER A 183 -13.61 6.38 18.37
C SER A 183 -13.49 4.94 18.88
N LEU A 184 -12.38 4.25 18.59
CA LEU A 184 -12.07 2.91 19.09
C LEU A 184 -11.60 2.99 20.55
N ARG A 185 -10.87 1.98 21.02
CA ARG A 185 -10.46 1.83 22.43
C ARG A 185 -8.96 1.64 22.57
N GLY A 186 -8.48 1.93 23.78
CA GLY A 186 -7.10 1.70 24.18
C GLY A 186 -6.07 2.38 23.28
N GLU A 187 -5.02 1.63 22.99
CA GLU A 187 -3.81 2.05 22.33
C GLU A 187 -4.05 2.52 20.88
N ILE A 188 -5.04 1.95 20.20
CA ILE A 188 -5.41 2.35 18.83
C ILE A 188 -6.01 3.75 18.83
N LYS A 189 -6.94 4.02 19.76
CA LYS A 189 -7.53 5.35 19.93
C LYS A 189 -6.46 6.38 20.24
N ASP A 190 -5.57 6.08 21.18
CA ASP A 190 -4.53 7.03 21.62
C ASP A 190 -3.53 7.33 20.49
N PHE A 191 -3.13 6.31 19.73
CA PHE A 191 -2.30 6.49 18.54
C PHE A 191 -3.02 7.34 17.47
N ALA A 192 -4.27 7.03 17.16
CA ALA A 192 -5.02 7.76 16.15
C ALA A 192 -5.21 9.23 16.55
N ALA A 193 -5.62 9.50 17.79
CA ALA A 193 -5.87 10.84 18.30
C ALA A 193 -4.59 11.69 18.36
N SER A 194 -3.46 11.10 18.75
CA SER A 194 -2.18 11.83 18.82
C SER A 194 -1.56 12.11 17.44
N THR A 195 -1.87 11.31 16.43
CA THR A 195 -1.37 11.48 15.06
C THR A 195 -2.21 12.47 14.25
N LEU A 196 -3.51 12.57 14.53
CA LEU A 196 -4.47 13.37 13.76
C LEU A 196 -4.03 14.83 13.48
N PRO A 197 -3.50 15.61 14.46
CA PRO A 197 -3.15 17.00 14.20
C PRO A 197 -2.04 17.17 13.16
N VAL A 198 -1.13 16.19 13.07
CA VAL A 198 -0.04 16.19 12.09
C VAL A 198 -0.61 15.94 10.68
N LEU A 199 -1.50 14.97 10.55
CA LEU A 199 -2.18 14.66 9.28
C LEU A 199 -3.03 15.85 8.79
N GLU A 200 -3.70 16.56 9.69
CA GLU A 200 -4.47 17.76 9.34
C GLU A 200 -3.57 18.85 8.79
N LYS A 201 -2.40 19.07 9.42
CA LYS A 201 -1.40 20.01 8.93
C LYS A 201 -0.86 19.59 7.57
N HIS A 202 -0.55 18.31 7.36
CA HIS A 202 -0.09 17.83 6.06
C HIS A 202 -1.13 18.04 4.96
N HIS A 203 -2.40 17.74 5.23
CA HIS A 203 -3.48 17.96 4.27
C HIS A 203 -3.60 19.44 3.86
N GLN A 204 -3.52 20.35 4.83
CA GLN A 204 -3.54 21.79 4.58
C GLN A 204 -2.35 22.23 3.71
N MET A 205 -1.14 21.78 4.05
CA MET A 205 0.06 22.07 3.27
C MET A 205 -0.05 21.52 1.85
N ALA A 206 -0.48 20.26 1.70
CA ALA A 206 -0.63 19.62 0.41
C ALA A 206 -1.61 20.38 -0.49
N THR A 207 -2.75 20.80 0.08
CA THR A 207 -3.77 21.58 -0.64
C THR A 207 -3.23 22.93 -1.12
N GLN A 208 -2.51 23.65 -0.25
CA GLN A 208 -1.92 24.94 -0.59
C GLN A 208 -0.86 24.82 -1.70
N ILE A 209 0.04 23.85 -1.57
CA ILE A 209 1.09 23.62 -2.57
C ILE A 209 0.47 23.19 -3.89
N ASN A 210 -0.47 22.25 -3.88
CA ASN A 210 -1.11 21.76 -5.10
C ASN A 210 -1.83 22.87 -5.86
N ALA A 211 -2.51 23.79 -5.15
CA ALA A 211 -3.16 24.95 -5.75
C ALA A 211 -2.16 25.94 -6.37
N ALA A 212 -0.92 25.99 -5.89
CA ALA A 212 0.13 26.86 -6.41
C ALA A 212 0.92 26.24 -7.58
N LEU A 213 0.81 24.92 -7.81
CA LEU A 213 1.40 24.26 -8.97
C LEU A 213 0.59 24.63 -10.24
N LYS A 214 1.29 25.22 -11.21
CA LYS A 214 0.74 25.62 -12.51
C LYS A 214 0.89 24.52 -13.56
#